data_AF-A0A0D0EFN3-F1
#
_entry.id   AF-A0A0D0EFN3-F1
#
_cell.length_a   1.000
_cell.length_b   1.000
_cell.length_c   1.000
_cell.angle_alpha   90.00
_cell.angle_beta   90.00
_cell.angle_gamma   90.00
#
_symmetry.space_group_name_H-M   'P 1'
#
loop_
_entity.id
_entity.type
_entity.pdbx_description
1 polymer ?
#
loop_
_entity_poly.entity_id
_entity_poly.type
_entity_poly.pdbx_seq_one_letter_code
_entity_poly.pdbx_strand_id
1 'polypeptide(L)'
;MTNEEKIIRHDTLEILRQRIGGSFGSADGIFAGHPSDEERAKEFRKLAFDKGITLIEIREITLGYLYKKNYVAEHIKEQIDKVTIYFAKKIS
;
A
#
# COMPACT_ATOMS: atom_id res chain seq x y z
N MET A 1 -5.88 6.46 -22.09
CA MET A 1 -5.57 5.08 -21.71
C MET A 1 -6.06 4.12 -22.77
N THR A 2 -5.16 3.34 -23.36
CA THR A 2 -5.47 2.21 -24.23
C THR A 2 -6.12 1.07 -23.42
N ASN A 3 -6.69 0.07 -24.10
CA ASN A 3 -7.23 -1.11 -23.41
C ASN A 3 -6.14 -1.89 -22.67
N GLU A 4 -4.94 -1.95 -23.23
CA GLU A 4 -3.77 -2.58 -22.60
C GLU A 4 -3.38 -1.85 -21.29
N GLU A 5 -3.31 -0.52 -21.31
CA GLU A 5 -3.00 0.26 -20.10
C GLU A 5 -4.06 0.07 -19.00
N LYS A 6 -5.34 -0.09 -19.38
CA LYS A 6 -6.42 -0.38 -18.42
C LYS A 6 -6.25 -1.75 -17.78
N ILE A 7 -5.91 -2.79 -18.56
CA ILE A 7 -5.67 -4.15 -18.07
C ILE A 7 -4.50 -4.14 -17.09
N ILE A 8 -3.37 -3.54 -17.48
CA ILE A 8 -2.17 -3.43 -16.63
C ILE A 8 -2.49 -2.74 -15.30
N ARG A 9 -3.24 -1.64 -15.34
CA ARG A 9 -3.65 -0.92 -14.13
C ARG A 9 -4.53 -1.77 -13.23
N HIS A 10 -5.52 -2.46 -13.81
CA HIS A 10 -6.40 -3.37 -13.08
C HIS A 10 -5.59 -4.48 -12.38
N ASP A 11 -4.71 -5.14 -13.10
CA ASP A 11 -3.88 -6.22 -12.55
C ASP A 11 -2.93 -5.70 -11.46
N THR A 12 -2.45 -4.46 -11.61
CA THR A 12 -1.64 -3.79 -10.58
C THR A 12 -2.42 -3.56 -9.30
N LEU A 13 -3.69 -3.13 -9.39
CA LEU A 13 -4.56 -2.99 -8.21
C LEU A 13 -4.77 -4.33 -7.50
N GLU A 14 -4.98 -5.41 -8.25
CA GLU A 14 -5.11 -6.76 -7.69
C GLU A 14 -3.84 -7.22 -6.98
N ILE A 15 -2.67 -7.03 -7.60
CA ILE A 15 -1.38 -7.34 -6.99
C ILE A 15 -1.19 -6.57 -5.69
N LEU A 16 -1.48 -5.27 -5.68
CA LEU A 16 -1.37 -4.44 -4.49
C LEU A 16 -2.32 -4.91 -3.39
N ARG A 17 -3.59 -5.21 -3.70
CA ARG A 17 -4.56 -5.76 -2.72
C ARG A 17 -4.06 -7.04 -2.05
N GLN A 18 -3.45 -7.93 -2.83
CA GLN A 18 -2.95 -9.20 -2.33
C GLN A 18 -1.66 -9.06 -1.50
N ARG A 19 -0.80 -8.11 -1.86
CA ARG A 19 0.58 -8.06 -1.36
C ARG A 19 0.87 -6.92 -0.38
N ILE A 20 0.00 -5.91 -0.27
CA ILE A 20 0.23 -4.73 0.59
C ILE A 20 0.52 -5.12 2.05
N GLY A 21 -0.09 -6.22 2.53
CA GLY A 21 0.13 -6.73 3.88
C GLY A 21 1.58 -7.11 4.16
N GLY A 22 2.39 -7.39 3.13
CA GLY A 22 3.81 -7.65 3.26
C GLY A 22 4.64 -6.42 3.66
N SER A 23 4.07 -5.21 3.61
CA SER A 23 4.70 -3.98 4.10
C SER A 23 4.41 -3.70 5.58
N PHE A 24 3.82 -4.65 6.29
CA PHE A 24 3.48 -4.53 7.71
C PHE A 24 4.13 -5.64 8.51
N GLY A 25 4.61 -5.31 9.71
CA GLY A 25 5.10 -6.31 10.66
C GLY A 25 4.01 -7.34 10.96
N SER A 26 4.37 -8.62 10.92
CA SER A 26 3.41 -9.71 11.08
C SER A 26 2.83 -9.82 12.50
N ALA A 27 3.60 -9.35 13.50
CA ALA A 27 3.22 -9.39 14.91
C ALA A 27 2.54 -8.10 15.38
N ASP A 28 3.12 -6.94 15.05
CA ASP A 28 2.68 -5.63 15.54
C ASP A 28 1.79 -4.86 14.55
N GLY A 29 1.76 -5.27 13.27
CA GLY A 29 1.03 -4.56 12.23
C GLY A 29 1.58 -3.17 11.95
N ILE A 30 2.85 -2.89 12.24
CA ILE A 30 3.46 -1.58 11.99
C ILE A 30 3.89 -1.50 10.53
N PHE A 31 3.47 -0.43 9.85
CA PHE A 31 3.88 -0.16 8.48
C PHE A 31 5.37 0.15 8.38
N ALA A 32 6.08 -0.55 7.49
CA ALA A 32 7.51 -0.39 7.23
C ALA A 32 8.36 -0.39 8.54
N GLY A 33 7.97 -1.21 9.52
CA GLY A 33 8.62 -1.29 10.83
C GLY A 33 9.98 -2.00 10.80
N HIS A 34 10.20 -2.88 9.81
CA HIS A 34 11.44 -3.61 9.60
C HIS A 34 12.04 -3.31 8.21
N PRO A 35 13.35 -3.52 8.02
CA PRO A 35 13.99 -3.30 6.71
C PRO A 35 13.30 -4.04 5.56
N SER A 36 12.86 -5.28 5.76
CA SER A 36 12.16 -6.07 4.75
C SER A 36 10.75 -5.54 4.43
N ASP A 37 10.07 -4.95 5.43
CA ASP A 37 8.77 -4.32 5.24
C ASP A 37 8.92 -3.01 4.45
N GLU A 38 9.97 -2.25 4.74
CA GLU A 38 10.33 -1.01 4.04
C GLU A 38 10.72 -1.28 2.57
N GLU A 39 11.52 -2.31 2.31
CA GLU A 39 11.89 -2.71 0.95
C GLU A 39 10.64 -3.01 0.10
N ARG A 40 9.70 -3.79 0.65
CA ARG A 40 8.42 -4.07 -0.02
C ARG A 40 7.59 -2.81 -0.19
N ALA A 41 7.52 -1.93 0.81
CA ALA A 41 6.80 -0.67 0.71
C ALA A 41 7.38 0.21 -0.42
N LYS A 42 8.70 0.23 -0.58
CA LYS A 42 9.40 0.94 -1.66
C LYS A 42 9.04 0.36 -3.04
N GLU A 43 9.05 -0.96 -3.18
CA GLU A 43 8.64 -1.65 -4.41
C GLU A 43 7.19 -1.32 -4.78
N PHE A 44 6.26 -1.43 -3.83
CA PHE A 44 4.85 -1.14 -4.07
C PHE A 44 4.60 0.33 -4.37
N ARG A 45 5.34 1.25 -3.74
CA ARG A 45 5.27 2.68 -4.06
C ARG A 45 5.72 2.96 -5.48
N LYS A 46 6.83 2.36 -5.92
CA LYS A 46 7.30 2.49 -7.31
C LYS A 46 6.27 1.93 -8.29
N LEU A 47 5.77 0.73 -8.04
CA LEU A 47 4.75 0.09 -8.86
C LEU A 47 3.47 0.95 -8.96
N ALA A 48 3.00 1.49 -7.83
CA ALA A 48 1.84 2.36 -7.79
C ALA A 48 2.03 3.62 -8.64
N PHE A 49 3.17 4.30 -8.49
CA PHE A 49 3.50 5.50 -9.27
C PHE A 49 3.60 5.21 -10.77
N ASP A 50 4.36 4.18 -11.16
CA ASP A 50 4.60 3.83 -12.56
C ASP A 50 3.29 3.46 -13.29
N LYS A 51 2.29 2.96 -12.57
CA LYS A 51 0.99 2.54 -13.10
C LYS A 51 -0.14 3.55 -12.82
N GLY A 52 0.22 4.72 -12.31
CA GLY A 52 -0.69 5.82 -12.02
C GLY A 52 -1.71 5.52 -10.92
N ILE A 53 -1.47 4.53 -10.06
CA ILE A 53 -2.33 4.23 -8.91
C ILE A 53 -2.29 5.42 -7.96
N THR A 54 -3.46 5.92 -7.61
CA THR A 54 -3.62 7.13 -6.81
C THR A 54 -3.37 6.85 -5.33
N LEU A 55 -3.02 7.89 -4.60
CA LEU A 55 -2.88 7.82 -3.14
C LEU A 55 -4.17 7.36 -2.46
N ILE A 56 -5.34 7.76 -2.98
CA ILE A 56 -6.65 7.35 -2.45
C ILE A 56 -6.82 5.84 -2.58
N GLU A 57 -6.52 5.26 -3.74
CA GLU A 57 -6.60 3.81 -3.96
C GLU A 57 -5.65 3.03 -3.04
N ILE A 58 -4.43 3.53 -2.83
CA ILE A 58 -3.49 2.92 -1.87
C ILE A 58 -4.04 2.96 -0.45
N ARG A 59 -4.66 4.07 -0.04
CA ARG A 59 -5.31 4.19 1.28
C ARG A 59 -6.46 3.21 1.42
N GLU A 60 -7.32 3.07 0.41
CA GLU A 60 -8.43 2.11 0.41
C GLU A 60 -7.95 0.66 0.49
N ILE A 61 -6.94 0.29 -0.31
CA ILE A 61 -6.30 -1.03 -0.27
C ILE A 61 -5.75 -1.31 1.13
N THR A 62 -5.07 -0.33 1.72
CA THR A 62 -4.49 -0.43 3.06
C THR A 62 -5.58 -0.58 4.13
N LEU A 63 -6.64 0.23 4.07
CA LEU A 63 -7.78 0.12 4.97
C LEU A 63 -8.39 -1.29 4.91
N GLY A 64 -8.61 -1.82 3.71
CA GLY A 64 -9.12 -3.18 3.53
C GLY A 64 -8.26 -4.24 4.22
N TYR A 65 -6.93 -4.13 4.11
CA TYR A 65 -6.00 -5.01 4.82
C TYR A 65 -6.09 -4.87 6.34
N LEU A 66 -6.06 -3.64 6.86
CA LEU A 66 -6.04 -3.38 8.30
C LEU A 66 -7.35 -3.80 8.98
N TYR A 67 -8.50 -3.56 8.33
CA TYR A 67 -9.79 -4.06 8.81
C TYR A 67 -9.86 -5.59 8.78
N LYS A 68 -9.34 -6.25 7.73
CA LYS A 68 -9.28 -7.72 7.66
C LYS A 68 -8.44 -8.33 8.79
N LYS A 69 -7.45 -7.60 9.30
CA LYS A 69 -6.64 -7.99 10.45
C LYS A 69 -7.27 -7.69 11.81
N ASN A 70 -8.46 -7.08 11.84
CA ASN A 70 -9.18 -6.69 13.05
C ASN A 70 -8.37 -5.75 13.98
N TYR A 71 -7.55 -4.86 13.40
CA TYR A 71 -6.87 -3.83 14.20
C TYR A 71 -7.85 -2.80 14.76
N VAL A 72 -7.51 -2.20 15.89
CA VAL A 72 -8.31 -1.14 16.51
C VAL A 72 -8.19 0.18 15.76
N ALA A 73 -9.21 1.04 15.89
CA ALA A 73 -9.32 2.28 15.12
C ALA A 73 -8.11 3.23 15.28
N GLU A 74 -7.55 3.33 16.48
CA GLU A 74 -6.36 4.15 16.75
C GLU A 74 -5.15 3.65 15.97
N HIS A 75 -4.88 2.34 16.01
CA HIS A 75 -3.81 1.71 15.24
C HIS A 75 -4.02 1.89 13.74
N ILE A 76 -5.25 1.69 13.25
CA ILE A 76 -5.60 1.89 11.85
C ILE A 76 -5.26 3.32 11.40
N LYS A 77 -5.69 4.31 12.19
CA LYS A 77 -5.43 5.72 11.88
C LYS A 77 -3.93 6.00 11.78
N GLU A 78 -3.15 5.56 12.76
CA GLU A 78 -1.70 5.75 12.77
C GLU A 78 -1.04 5.12 11.54
N GLN A 79 -1.41 3.87 11.21
CA GLN A 79 -0.81 3.18 10.07
C GLN A 79 -1.22 3.82 8.73
N ILE A 80 -2.47 4.28 8.60
CA ILE A 80 -2.92 5.00 7.40
C ILE A 80 -2.18 6.32 7.23
N ASP A 81 -1.92 7.05 8.31
CA ASP A 81 -1.16 8.30 8.25
C ASP A 81 0.28 8.04 7.78
N LYS A 82 0.94 6.99 8.30
CA LYS A 82 2.27 6.56 7.85
C LYS A 82 2.29 6.17 6.37
N VAL A 83 1.35 5.35 5.92
CA VAL A 83 1.22 4.97 4.50
C VAL A 83 0.98 6.21 3.63
N THR A 84 0.10 7.10 4.06
CA THR A 84 -0.25 8.31 3.32
C THR A 84 0.98 9.19 3.10
N ILE A 85 1.74 9.46 4.17
CA ILE A 85 2.98 10.24 4.11
C ILE A 85 4.01 9.54 3.21
N TYR A 86 4.16 8.22 3.33
CA TYR A 86 5.15 7.47 2.58
C TYR A 86 4.87 7.48 1.07
N PHE A 87 3.62 7.22 0.67
CA PHE A 87 3.23 7.14 -0.74
C PHE A 87 3.02 8.51 -1.39
N ALA A 88 2.78 9.58 -0.63
CA ALA A 88 2.67 10.94 -1.16
C ALA A 88 4.02 11.56 -1.58
N LYS A 89 5.15 11.01 -1.11
CA LYS A 89 6.47 11.53 -1.47
C LYS A 89 6.71 11.38 -2.98
N LYS A 90 7.43 12.32 -3.58
CA LYS A 90 7.93 12.19 -4.96
C LYS A 90 8.91 11.02 -5.05
N ILE A 91 8.79 10.21 -6.11
CA ILE A 91 9.79 9.19 -6.40
C ILE A 91 11.02 9.90 -6.95
N SER A 92 12.13 9.74 -6.24
CA SER A 92 13.48 10.16 -6.63
C SER A 92 14.16 9.06 -7.43
#